data_AF-A0A089N502-F1
#
_entry.id   AF-A0A089N502-F1
#
_cell.length_a   1.000
_cell.length_b   1.000
_cell.length_c   1.000
_cell.angle_alpha   90.00
_cell.angle_beta   90.00
_cell.angle_gamma   90.00
#
_symmetry.space_group_name_H-M   'P 1'
#
loop_
_entity.id
_entity.type
_entity.pdbx_description
1 polymer ?
#
loop_
_entity_poly.entity_id
_entity_poly.type
_entity_poly.pdbx_seq_one_letter_code
_entity_poly.pdbx_strand_id
1 'polypeptide(L)' 'MRTENQIKSKINELTLQRRSLDSRIEPLAGQDPLRSSLLSQKERIEDMILMLEWVLNEPQGKYHA' A
#
# COMPACT_ATOMS: atom_id res chain seq x y z
N MET A 1 -10.57 -16.73 0.21
CA MET A 1 -10.14 -15.43 -0.35
C MET A 1 -10.86 -14.31 0.39
N ARG A 2 -10.20 -13.17 0.61
CA ARG A 2 -10.89 -11.93 1.00
C ARG A 2 -11.84 -11.52 -0.14
N THR A 3 -12.99 -10.94 0.17
CA THR A 3 -13.91 -10.43 -0.87
C THR A 3 -13.35 -9.18 -1.52
N GLU A 4 -13.81 -8.85 -2.72
CA GLU A 4 -13.45 -7.62 -3.44
C GLU A 4 -13.57 -6.37 -2.55
N ASN A 5 -14.66 -6.27 -1.78
CA ASN A 5 -14.89 -5.16 -0.85
C ASN A 5 -13.84 -5.12 0.28
N GLN A 6 -13.39 -6.28 0.77
CA GLN A 6 -12.33 -6.34 1.78
C GLN A 6 -10.97 -5.91 1.20
N ILE A 7 -10.68 -6.24 -0.05
CA ILE A 7 -9.45 -5.80 -0.74
C ILE A 7 -9.48 -4.28 -0.93
N LYS A 8 -10.59 -3.73 -1.45
CA LYS A 8 -10.77 -2.28 -1.63
C LYS A 8 -10.68 -1.50 -0.32
N SER A 9 -11.33 -1.98 0.75
CA SER A 9 -11.22 -1.37 2.09
C SER A 9 -9.76 -1.37 2.56
N LYS A 10 -9.03 -2.47 2.33
CA LYS A 10 -7.63 -2.56 2.75
C LYS A 10 -6.73 -1.61 1.97
N ILE A 11 -6.92 -1.48 0.65
CA ILE A 11 -6.20 -0.52 -0.18
C ILE A 11 -6.44 0.91 0.32
N ASN A 12 -7.68 1.26 0.68
CA ASN A 12 -8.00 2.58 1.23
C ASN A 12 -7.26 2.86 2.55
N GLU A 13 -7.27 1.91 3.49
CA GLU A 13 -6.52 2.01 4.75
C GLU A 13 -5.02 2.25 4.51
N LEU A 14 -4.41 1.42 3.64
CA LEU A 14 -3.00 1.52 3.32
C LEU A 14 -2.67 2.84 2.63
N THR A 15 -3.57 3.34 1.78
CA THR A 15 -3.43 4.66 1.13
C THR A 15 -3.44 5.80 2.14
N LEU A 16 -4.29 5.73 3.17
CA LEU A 16 -4.29 6.71 4.27
C LEU A 16 -2.99 6.66 5.08
N GLN A 17 -2.49 5.46 5.38
CA GLN A 17 -1.20 5.29 6.06
C GLN A 17 -0.04 5.85 5.23
N ARG A 18 -0.02 5.60 3.92
CA ARG A 18 0.97 6.16 2.98
C ARG A 18 0.97 7.69 3.02
N ARG A 19 -0.21 8.32 2.95
CA ARG A 19 -0.35 9.78 3.05
C ARG A 19 0.14 10.32 4.39
N SER A 20 -0.14 9.62 5.50
CA SER A 20 0.37 9.99 6.82
C SER A 20 1.90 9.93 6.89
N LEU A 21 2.53 8.92 6.27
CA LEU A 21 3.99 8.85 6.15
C LEU A 21 4.54 9.98 5.28
N ASP A 22 3.89 10.32 4.17
CA ASP A 22 4.28 11.44 3.30
C ASP A 22 4.34 12.75 4.10
N SER A 23 3.30 13.08 4.87
CA SER A 23 3.28 14.28 5.73
C SER A 23 4.36 14.28 6.82
N ARG A 24 4.80 13.10 7.27
CA ARG A 24 5.90 12.98 8.26
C ARG A 24 7.28 13.08 7.60
N ILE A 25 7.42 12.69 6.35
CA ILE A 25 8.66 12.73 5.58
C ILE A 25 8.94 14.15 5.08
N GLU A 26 7.92 14.85 4.61
CA GLU A 26 8.02 16.19 4.02
C GLU A 26 8.89 17.18 4.83
N PRO A 27 8.71 17.33 6.16
CA PRO A 27 9.50 18.28 6.95
C PRO A 27 10.94 17.82 7.26
N LEU A 28 11.31 16.57 6.99
CA LEU A 28 12.62 16.03 7.37
C LEU A 28 13.68 16.37 6.34
N ALA A 29 14.88 16.75 6.80
CA ALA A 29 16.02 16.97 5.90
C ALA A 29 16.44 15.67 5.20
N GLY A 30 17.03 15.78 4.00
CA GLY A 30 17.40 14.62 3.18
C GLY A 30 18.36 13.62 3.84
N GLN A 31 19.19 14.07 4.78
CA GLN A 31 20.15 13.24 5.52
C GLN A 31 19.64 12.78 6.90
N ASP A 32 18.39 13.08 7.24
CA ASP A 32 17.80 12.69 8.52
C ASP A 32 17.64 11.15 8.58
N PRO A 33 18.24 10.45 9.58
CA PRO A 33 18.07 9.01 9.74
C PRO A 33 16.61 8.56 9.86
N LEU A 34 15.74 9.39 10.45
CA LEU A 34 14.31 9.13 10.54
C LEU A 34 13.64 9.16 9.17
N ARG A 35 14.11 10.03 8.26
CA ARG A 35 13.59 10.12 6.89
C ARG A 35 13.82 8.81 6.14
N SER A 36 15.03 8.24 6.22
CA SER A 36 15.35 6.96 5.59
C SER A 36 14.44 5.84 6.12
N SER A 37 14.27 5.75 7.45
CA SER A 37 13.38 4.74 8.06
C SER A 37 11.91 4.89 7.64
N LEU A 38 11.41 6.12 7.51
CA LEU A 38 10.04 6.38 7.07
C LEU A 38 9.85 6.11 5.57
N LEU A 39 10.87 6.37 4.75
CA LEU A 39 10.85 6.02 3.33
C LEU A 39 10.78 4.49 3.14
N SER A 40 11.56 3.71 3.87
CA SER A 40 11.47 2.24 3.82
C SER A 40 10.13 1.70 4.35
N GLN A 41 9.48 2.40 5.28
CA GLN A 41 8.11 2.05 5.70
C GLN A 41 7.09 2.36 4.61
N LYS A 42 7.24 3.49 3.92
CA LYS A 42 6.39 3.90 2.81
C LYS A 42 6.48 2.91 1.65
N GLU A 43 7.69 2.52 1.26
CA GLU A 43 7.94 1.54 0.19
C GLU A 43 7.22 0.21 0.45
N ARG A 44 7.32 -0.33 1.67
CA ARG A 44 6.58 -1.56 2.04
C ARG A 44 5.06 -1.41 1.92
N ILE A 45 4.51 -0.24 2.21
CA ILE A 45 3.08 0.02 2.03
C ILE A 45 2.71 0.09 0.56
N GLU A 46 3.54 0.72 -0.27
CA GLU A 46 3.35 0.79 -1.72
C GLU A 46 3.38 -0.61 -2.36
N ASP A 47 4.30 -1.48 -1.94
CA ASP A 47 4.33 -2.88 -2.38
C ASP A 47 3.06 -3.66 -1.99
N MET A 48 2.57 -3.47 -0.76
CA MET A 48 1.33 -4.10 -0.31
C MET A 48 0.11 -3.61 -1.08
N ILE A 49 0.04 -2.31 -1.38
CA ILE A 49 -1.03 -1.74 -2.21
C ILE A 49 -0.99 -2.37 -3.61
N LEU A 50 0.20 -2.38 -4.24
CA LEU A 50 0.39 -2.95 -5.56
C LEU A 50 -0.09 -4.40 -5.61
N MET A 51 0.33 -5.25 -4.65
CA MET A 51 -0.11 -6.64 -4.58
C MET A 51 -1.64 -6.78 -4.50
N LEU A 52 -2.30 -5.94 -3.69
CA LEU A 52 -3.76 -5.97 -3.55
C LEU A 52 -4.47 -5.49 -4.81
N GLU A 53 -3.90 -4.52 -5.53
CA GLU A 53 -4.38 -4.08 -6.83
C GLU A 53 -4.24 -5.19 -7.88
N TRP A 54 -3.15 -5.97 -7.86
CA TRP A 54 -3.01 -7.15 -8.70
C TRP A 54 -4.11 -8.18 -8.44
N VAL A 55 -4.36 -8.52 -7.17
CA VAL A 55 -5.42 -9.48 -6.80
C VAL A 55 -6.80 -8.96 -7.19
N LEU A 56 -7.04 -7.66 -7.05
CA LEU A 56 -8.32 -7.03 -7.43
C LEU A 56 -8.59 -7.12 -8.94
N ASN A 57 -7.54 -7.03 -9.74
CA ASN A 57 -7.62 -7.05 -11.20
C ASN A 57 -7.31 -8.42 -11.81
N GLU A 58 -7.06 -9.45 -11.00
CA GLU A 58 -6.78 -10.80 -11.49
C GLU A 58 -8.01 -11.34 -12.23
N PRO A 59 -7.85 -11.86 -13.47
CA PRO A 59 -8.97 -12.41 -14.21
C PRO A 59 -9.60 -13.57 -13.43
N GLN A 60 -10.91 -13.46 -13.15
CA GLN A 60 -11.71 -14.51 -12.51
C GLN A 60 -11.89 -15.69 -13.49
N GLY A 61 -10.83 -16.45 -13.73
CA GLY A 61 -10.86 -17.67 -14.51
C GLY A 61 -11.68 -18.73 -13.77
N LYS A 62 -12.95 -18.89 -14.15
CA LYS A 62 -13.76 -20.04 -13.73
C LYS A 62 -13.22 -21.31 -14.38
N TYR A 63 -12.22 -21.96 -13.79
CA TYR A 63 -11.92 -23.37 -14.05
C TYR A 63 -12.88 -24.26 -13.26
N HIS A 64 -14.18 -24.09 -13.52
CA HIS A 64 -15.22 -25.06 -13.24
C HIS A 64 -16.27 -24.89 -14.34
N ALA A 65 -15.99 -25.50 -15.48
CA ALA A 65 -16.99 -25.96 -16.44
C ALA A 65 -17.34 -27.40 -16.10
#